data_AF-Q2HG94-F1
#
_entry.id   AF-Q2HG94-F1
#
_cell.length_a   1.000
_cell.length_b   1.000
_cell.length_c   1.000
_cell.angle_alpha   90.00
_cell.angle_beta   90.00
_cell.angle_gamma   90.00
#
_symmetry.space_group_name_H-M   'P 1'
#
loop_
_entity.id
_entity.type
_entity.pdbx_description
1 polymer ?
#
loop_
_entity_poly.entity_id
_entity_poly.type
_entity_poly.pdbx_seq_one_letter_code
_entity_poly.pdbx_strand_id
1 'polypeptide(L)' 'MCAIQDCLTKNGYNEAKCAKFVDALYECCQAFYEKNGDSAVTASCPKPNLLRLKMEQRKNGIQ' A
#
# COMPACT_ATOMS: atom_id res chain seq x y z
N MET A 1 -8.89 1.60 -10.64
CA MET A 1 -8.85 2.93 -9.99
C MET A 1 -8.64 2.74 -8.50
N CYS A 2 -7.76 3.54 -7.90
CA CYS A 2 -7.22 3.33 -6.56
C CYS A 2 -8.30 3.47 -5.47
N ALA A 3 -8.73 2.36 -4.86
CA ALA A 3 -9.73 2.33 -3.78
C ALA A 3 -9.38 3.24 -2.59
N ILE A 4 -8.08 3.50 -2.41
CA ILE A 4 -7.57 4.44 -1.41
C ILE A 4 -8.00 5.89 -1.70
N GLN A 5 -8.05 6.29 -2.97
CA GLN A 5 -8.41 7.65 -3.37
C GLN A 5 -9.89 7.92 -3.10
N ASP A 6 -10.75 6.93 -3.38
CA ASP A 6 -12.18 6.98 -3.04
C ASP A 6 -12.40 7.06 -1.52
N CYS A 7 -11.65 6.26 -0.74
CA CYS A 7 -11.72 6.32 0.71
C CYS A 7 -11.30 7.69 1.25
N LEU A 8 -10.19 8.25 0.77
CA LEU A 8 -9.70 9.56 1.22
C LEU A 8 -10.71 10.66 0.94
N THR A 9 -11.23 10.75 -0.30
CA THR A 9 -12.23 11.75 -0.65
C THR A 9 -13.50 11.62 0.21
N LYS A 10 -13.95 10.39 0.50
CA LYS A 10 -15.13 10.14 1.36
C LYS A 10 -14.91 10.44 2.84
N ASN A 11 -13.67 10.32 3.34
CA ASN A 11 -13.35 10.50 4.75
C ASN A 11 -12.68 11.85 5.06
N GLY A 12 -12.76 12.82 4.14
CA GLY A 12 -12.13 14.13 4.31
C GLY A 12 -10.61 14.07 4.40
N TYR A 13 -10.00 13.22 3.57
CA TYR A 13 -8.56 12.93 3.52
C TYR A 13 -7.98 12.36 4.82
N ASN A 14 -8.83 11.80 5.68
CA ASN A 14 -8.40 11.14 6.90
C ASN A 14 -7.80 9.76 6.60
N GLU A 15 -6.48 9.72 6.38
CA GLU A 15 -5.71 8.51 6.10
C GLU A 15 -5.88 7.42 7.17
N ALA A 16 -6.06 7.79 8.45
CA ALA A 16 -6.25 6.83 9.53
C ALA A 16 -7.53 5.99 9.33
N LYS A 17 -8.61 6.60 8.82
CA LYS A 17 -9.86 5.87 8.48
C LYS A 17 -9.71 4.99 7.24
N CYS A 18 -8.68 5.26 6.43
CA CYS A 18 -8.37 4.54 5.20
C CYS A 18 -7.19 3.57 5.34
N ALA A 19 -6.65 3.38 6.55
CA ALA A 19 -5.50 2.52 6.80
C ALA A 19 -5.68 1.12 6.18
N LYS A 20 -6.88 0.53 6.33
CA LYS A 20 -7.24 -0.77 5.72
C LYS A 20 -7.09 -0.82 4.20
N PHE A 21 -7.32 0.28 3.49
CA PHE A 21 -7.17 0.32 2.04
C PHE A 21 -5.70 0.44 1.63
N VAL A 22 -4.89 1.09 2.46
CA VAL A 22 -3.43 1.14 2.28
C VAL A 22 -2.84 -0.26 2.49
N ASP A 23 -3.25 -0.94 3.57
CA ASP A 23 -2.75 -2.28 3.88
C ASP A 23 -3.15 -3.27 2.77
N ALA A 24 -4.41 -3.23 2.31
CA ALA A 24 -4.88 -4.03 1.18
C ALA A 24 -4.13 -3.72 -0.14
N LEU A 25 -3.77 -2.46 -0.39
CA LEU A 25 -2.95 -2.07 -1.53
C LEU A 25 -1.56 -2.71 -1.42
N TYR A 26 -0.95 -2.65 -0.24
CA TYR A 26 0.37 -3.23 -0.01
C TYR A 26 0.37 -4.74 -0.11
N GLU A 27 -0.66 -5.43 0.40
CA GLU A 27 -0.84 -6.87 0.22
C GLU A 27 -0.98 -7.25 -1.26
N CYS A 28 -1.77 -6.48 -2.03
CA CYS A 28 -1.89 -6.67 -3.48
C CYS A 28 -0.53 -6.52 -4.19
N CYS A 29 0.23 -5.49 -3.80
CA CYS A 29 1.57 -5.27 -4.35
C CYS A 29 2.55 -6.38 -3.96
N GLN A 30 2.49 -6.88 -2.72
CA GLN A 30 3.33 -7.99 -2.29
C GLN A 30 3.02 -9.25 -3.12
N ALA A 31 1.74 -9.61 -3.25
CA ALA A 31 1.33 -10.76 -4.06
C ALA A 31 1.74 -10.63 -5.53
N PHE A 32 1.75 -9.39 -6.07
CA PHE A 32 2.28 -9.12 -7.41
C PHE A 32 3.78 -9.41 -7.50
N TYR A 33 4.57 -8.94 -6.54
CA TYR A 33 6.03 -9.20 -6.51
C TYR A 33 6.37 -10.66 -6.23
N GLU A 34 5.58 -11.37 -5.42
CA GLU A 34 5.77 -12.82 -5.19
C GLU A 34 5.54 -13.63 -6.46
N LYS A 35 4.59 -13.21 -7.32
CA LYS A 35 4.29 -13.89 -8.59
C LYS A 35 5.23 -13.52 -9.73
N ASN A 36 5.64 -12.25 -9.82
CA ASN A 36 6.39 -11.72 -10.96
C ASN A 36 7.88 -11.54 -10.66
N GLY A 37 8.27 -11.65 -9.39
CA GLY A 37 9.61 -11.36 -8.89
C GLY A 37 9.78 -9.91 -8.43
N ASP A 38 10.77 -9.70 -7.56
CA ASP A 38 11.13 -8.40 -6.97
C ASP A 38 11.66 -7.38 -8.02
N SER A 39 11.93 -7.84 -9.25
CA SER A 39 12.34 -6.99 -10.38
C SER A 39 11.17 -6.47 -11.22
N ALA A 40 9.96 -6.96 -10.98
CA ALA A 40 8.78 -6.49 -11.70
C ALA A 40 8.50 -5.02 -11.34
N VAL A 41 7.99 -4.24 -12.30
CA VAL A 41 7.66 -2.83 -12.08
C VAL A 41 6.23 -2.60 -12.53
N THR A 42 5.45 -1.91 -11.70
CA THR A 42 4.09 -1.52 -12.03
C THR A 42 3.83 -0.10 -11.54
N ALA A 43 3.10 0.68 -12.33
CA ALA A 43 2.74 2.06 -11.97
C ALA A 43 1.83 2.13 -10.73
N SER A 44 1.20 1.01 -10.35
CA SER A 44 0.28 0.95 -9.22
C SER A 44 0.94 0.61 -7.89
N CYS A 45 2.20 0.13 -7.88
CA CYS A 45 2.88 -0.32 -6.67
C CYS A 45 4.18 0.46 -6.42
N PRO A 46 4.49 0.77 -5.15
CA PRO A 46 5.81 1.29 -4.79
C PRO A 46 6.87 0.21 -5.02
N LYS A 47 8.14 0.63 -5.15
CA LYS A 47 9.28 -0.30 -5.26
C LYS A 47 9.22 -1.36 -4.15
N PRO A 48 9.50 -2.64 -4.44
CA PRO A 48 9.30 -3.72 -3.47
C PRO A 48 10.09 -3.53 -2.17
N ASN A 49 11.31 -3.00 -2.26
CA ASN A 49 12.09 -2.66 -1.06
C ASN A 49 11.41 -1.57 -0.20
N LEU A 50 10.77 -0.58 -0.83
CA LEU A 50 10.03 0.48 -0.14
C LEU A 50 8.68 -0.02 0.40
N LEU A 51 8.03 -0.95 -0.32
CA LEU A 51 6.81 -1.61 0.10
C LEU A 51 7.02 -2.32 1.45
N ARG A 52 8.06 -3.16 1.54
CA ARG A 52 8.42 -3.92 2.76
C ARG A 52 8.71 -2.99 3.92
N LEU A 53 9.53 -1.96 3.69
CA LEU A 53 9.83 -0.94 4.69
C LEU A 53 8.57 -0.23 5.20
N LYS A 54 7.68 0.20 4.31
CA LYS A 54 6.42 0.87 4.70
C LYS A 54 5.49 -0.05 5.47
N MET A 55 5.36 -1.32 5.07
CA MET A 55 4.58 -2.30 5.82
C MET A 55 5.14 -2.52 7.23
N GLU A 56 6.46 -2.57 7.40
CA GLU A 56 7.12 -2.66 8.71
C GLU A 56 6.90 -1.41 9.57
N GLN A 57 7.07 -0.20 9.00
CA GLN A 57 6.80 1.06 9.71
C GLN A 57 5.37 1.14 10.24
N ARG A 58 4.41 0.66 9.43
CA ARG A 58 3.00 0.62 9.76
C ARG A 58 2.69 -0.39 10.88
N LYS A 59 3.34 -1.56 10.86
CA LYS A 59 3.26 -2.54 11.96
C LYS A 59 3.86 -2.01 13.26
N ASN A 60 4.93 -1.23 13.16
CA ASN A 60 5.63 -0.69 14.33
C ASN A 60 5.01 0.61 14.88
N GLY A 61 3.93 1.13 14.26
CA GLY A 61 3.19 2.27 14.79
C GLY A 61 3.96 3.59 14.81
N ILE A 62 5.07 3.68 14.08
CA ILE A 62 5.89 4.91 14.01
C ILE A 62 5.33 5.73 12.83
N GLN A 63 4.36 6.58 13.15
CA GLN A 63 3.74 7.56 12.25
C GLN A 63 4.67 8.75 12.00
#